data_AF-A0A1E4HFC1-F1
#
_entry.id   AF-A0A1E4HFC1-F1
#
_cell.length_a   1.000
_cell.length_b   1.000
_cell.length_c   1.000
_cell.angle_alpha   90.00
_cell.angle_beta   90.00
_cell.angle_gamma   90.00
#
_symmetry.space_group_name_H-M   'P 1'
#
loop_
_entity.id
_entity.type
_entity.pdbx_description
1 polymer ?
#
loop_
_entity_poly.entity_id
_entity_poly.type
_entity_poly.pdbx_seq_one_letter_code
_entity_poly.pdbx_strand_id
1 'polypeptide(L)'
;MGLIAGLACLGSVDALAQPPAQSLQQLHKHEALVPVAKAASSVTHVSAPSAEQHVALSDAMLHVVAGQPPLPASATTTRPAAVLSPAAARAAQKFHLDPLALSSGEVKAVSGSHVEVVNPDTVAEQARPGSVFVTRTGTGATRVALSAPLRAALPAGAQTSAVRLGYVVSATTGAEASPVRLAALIADNTGLVLDAAHSAWRGGFSVALSNLDDPADRRPLNTPVTVAITAAGASDVTPAPLSIADVGRWHAVRVTVPDFPGDRYHVSVSADPQDRGNAIDLPVVKPTIEVIAANPQIAGWGIGQTAITLRARGLVTPDGYPVTLRNEHGSLDPTYVKLDAQGVATARLRSDSASSTSVSVADAGVVSQPATVVFTAPWLFLAAAVAGGLLGAFIRGKGRRRAWYALAIGVASAILMTLAYAVGIDWVSRALPSAHLATSGEAVIFVLGAIAALLGVGVLLPAGGGGKDA
;
A
#
# COMPACT_ATOMS: atom_id res chain seq x y z
N MET A 1 23.53 35.18 -32.57
CA MET A 1 23.66 35.59 -33.99
C MET A 1 24.83 34.81 -34.58
N GLY A 2 24.55 33.89 -35.49
CA GLY A 2 25.52 32.98 -36.09
C GLY A 2 24.75 31.93 -36.86
N LEU A 3 24.72 32.09 -38.17
CA LEU A 3 23.78 31.52 -39.13
C LEU A 3 24.54 30.51 -40.00
N ILE A 4 23.81 29.52 -40.53
CA ILE A 4 24.10 28.69 -41.72
C ILE A 4 24.92 27.40 -41.51
N ALA A 5 24.21 26.27 -41.61
CA ALA A 5 24.58 25.17 -42.51
C ALA A 5 23.30 24.52 -43.08
N GLY A 6 23.14 24.58 -44.41
CA GLY A 6 22.26 23.69 -45.19
C GLY A 6 22.96 22.34 -45.43
N LEU A 7 22.46 21.36 -46.18
CA LEU A 7 21.34 21.24 -47.12
C LEU A 7 21.12 19.72 -47.34
N ALA A 8 19.88 19.24 -47.25
CA ALA A 8 19.20 18.31 -48.18
C ALA A 8 19.80 16.93 -48.57
N CYS A 9 19.01 15.85 -48.41
CA CYS A 9 18.33 15.15 -49.53
C CYS A 9 17.76 13.75 -49.15
N LEU A 10 16.43 13.59 -49.41
CA LEU A 10 15.74 12.53 -50.16
C LEU A 10 15.68 11.04 -49.70
N GLY A 11 14.43 10.53 -49.75
CA GLY A 11 14.04 9.12 -50.00
C GLY A 11 13.91 8.26 -48.74
N SER A 12 12.90 7.42 -48.51
CA SER A 12 11.84 6.87 -49.34
C SER A 12 10.74 6.33 -48.41
N VAL A 13 9.50 6.36 -48.88
CA VAL A 13 8.31 5.86 -48.19
C VAL A 13 8.13 4.39 -48.60
N ASP A 14 8.22 3.45 -47.67
CA ASP A 14 7.78 2.08 -47.89
C ASP A 14 6.67 1.72 -46.91
N ALA A 15 5.50 1.48 -47.49
CA ALA A 15 4.30 0.98 -46.85
C ALA A 15 4.40 -0.54 -46.71
N LEU A 16 4.26 -1.07 -45.50
CA LEU A 16 4.04 -2.50 -45.27
C LEU A 16 2.98 -2.74 -44.18
N ALA A 17 1.80 -3.10 -44.66
CA ALA A 17 0.94 -4.20 -44.23
C ALA A 17 0.63 -4.39 -42.73
N GLN A 18 -0.63 -4.09 -42.36
CA GLN A 18 -1.33 -4.70 -41.23
C GLN A 18 -1.54 -6.20 -41.44
N PRO A 19 -1.37 -7.05 -40.39
CA PRO A 19 -1.92 -8.39 -40.39
C PRO A 19 -3.35 -8.43 -39.80
N PRO A 20 -4.21 -9.37 -40.26
CA PRO A 20 -5.62 -9.40 -39.94
C PRO A 20 -5.93 -10.09 -38.60
N ALA A 21 -7.10 -9.76 -38.06
CA ALA A 21 -7.73 -10.40 -36.92
C ALA A 21 -7.90 -11.91 -37.13
N GLN A 22 -7.39 -12.72 -36.20
CA GLN A 22 -7.70 -14.15 -36.10
C GLN A 22 -8.70 -14.40 -34.97
N SER A 23 -9.89 -14.80 -35.40
CA SER A 23 -10.95 -15.41 -34.63
C SER A 23 -10.52 -16.78 -34.08
N LEU A 24 -10.47 -16.93 -32.76
CA LEU A 24 -10.36 -18.24 -32.11
C LEU A 24 -11.75 -18.84 -31.92
N GLN A 25 -12.22 -19.55 -32.94
CA GLN A 25 -13.25 -20.57 -32.79
C GLN A 25 -12.63 -21.95 -33.06
N GLN A 26 -12.72 -22.79 -32.03
CA GLN A 26 -12.73 -24.25 -32.03
C GLN A 26 -11.41 -25.02 -32.19
N LEU A 27 -10.98 -25.64 -31.08
CA LEU A 27 -10.32 -26.95 -31.12
C LEU A 27 -10.63 -27.77 -29.84
N HIS A 28 -11.28 -28.92 -30.02
CA HIS A 28 -11.47 -30.09 -29.12
C HIS A 28 -12.17 -29.85 -27.75
N LYS A 29 -13.41 -30.26 -27.45
CA LYS A 29 -14.23 -31.49 -27.65
C LYS A 29 -13.84 -32.70 -26.76
N HIS A 30 -14.74 -32.99 -25.81
CA HIS A 30 -15.03 -34.22 -25.04
C HIS A 30 -14.05 -34.76 -23.98
N GLU A 31 -14.44 -34.66 -22.70
CA GLU A 31 -14.60 -35.84 -21.82
C GLU A 31 -15.52 -35.55 -20.61
N ALA A 32 -16.00 -36.62 -19.96
CA ALA A 32 -17.35 -36.77 -19.41
C ALA A 32 -17.56 -36.39 -17.92
N LEU A 33 -18.84 -36.16 -17.61
CA LEU A 33 -19.44 -35.97 -16.29
C LEU A 33 -19.38 -37.24 -15.41
N VAL A 34 -18.89 -37.10 -14.17
CA VAL A 34 -19.10 -38.02 -13.03
C VAL A 34 -19.25 -37.15 -11.75
N PRO A 35 -20.13 -37.48 -10.79
CA PRO A 35 -20.86 -36.49 -10.01
C PRO A 35 -20.16 -36.01 -8.73
N VAL A 36 -20.44 -34.75 -8.38
CA VAL A 36 -20.07 -34.13 -7.10
C VAL A 36 -20.88 -34.77 -5.98
N ALA A 37 -20.18 -35.48 -5.08
CA ALA A 37 -20.74 -35.96 -3.84
C ALA A 37 -21.08 -34.79 -2.91
N LYS A 38 -22.33 -34.81 -2.45
CA LYS A 38 -22.98 -33.89 -1.52
C LYS A 38 -22.45 -34.16 -0.11
N ALA A 39 -21.65 -33.25 0.45
CA ALA A 39 -21.31 -33.27 1.87
C ALA A 39 -22.13 -32.19 2.59
N ALA A 40 -23.03 -32.64 3.46
CA ALA A 40 -23.89 -31.81 4.28
C ALA A 40 -23.07 -31.13 5.39
N SER A 41 -23.19 -29.81 5.49
CA SER A 41 -22.73 -29.02 6.63
C SER A 41 -23.83 -29.02 7.69
N SER A 42 -23.58 -29.62 8.85
CA SER A 42 -24.37 -29.41 10.06
C SER A 42 -23.74 -28.29 10.89
N VAL A 43 -24.44 -27.16 10.94
CA VAL A 43 -24.19 -26.01 11.80
C VAL A 43 -24.81 -26.30 13.17
N THR A 44 -24.02 -26.21 14.24
CA THR A 44 -24.53 -26.13 15.62
C THR A 44 -24.14 -24.77 16.19
N HIS A 45 -25.16 -23.94 16.42
CA HIS A 45 -25.11 -22.70 17.16
C HIS A 45 -24.68 -22.94 18.61
N VAL A 46 -23.74 -22.13 19.11
CA VAL A 46 -23.64 -21.84 20.55
C VAL A 46 -23.51 -20.33 20.71
N SER A 47 -24.56 -19.75 21.29
CA SER A 47 -24.70 -18.35 21.67
C SER A 47 -23.91 -18.03 22.93
N ALA A 48 -23.41 -16.80 23.02
CA ALA A 48 -22.74 -16.23 24.18
C ALA A 48 -23.67 -16.09 25.40
N PRO A 49 -23.18 -16.26 26.64
CA PRO A 49 -23.92 -15.88 27.84
C PRO A 49 -23.69 -14.40 28.21
N SER A 50 -24.78 -13.74 28.60
CA SER A 50 -24.82 -12.34 29.04
C SER A 50 -24.43 -12.18 30.50
N ALA A 51 -24.15 -10.93 30.85
CA ALA A 51 -23.74 -10.46 32.16
C ALA A 51 -24.85 -10.62 33.21
N GLU A 52 -24.80 -11.69 33.99
CA GLU A 52 -25.46 -11.76 35.32
C GLU A 52 -24.81 -12.77 36.29
N GLN A 53 -23.68 -13.39 35.94
CA GLN A 53 -22.97 -14.36 36.82
C GLN A 53 -21.82 -13.74 37.63
N HIS A 54 -21.72 -12.42 37.65
CA HIS A 54 -20.70 -11.66 38.40
C HIS A 54 -21.16 -11.29 39.83
N VAL A 55 -21.78 -12.20 40.58
CA VAL A 55 -22.07 -11.95 42.02
C VAL A 55 -21.87 -13.18 42.93
N ALA A 56 -21.65 -14.39 42.41
CA ALA A 56 -21.70 -15.61 43.24
C ALA A 56 -20.38 -16.39 43.41
N LEU A 57 -19.21 -15.75 43.23
CA LEU A 57 -17.90 -16.43 43.38
C LEU A 57 -16.86 -15.66 44.21
N SER A 58 -17.28 -14.62 44.94
CA SER A 58 -16.40 -13.83 45.81
C SER A 58 -16.38 -14.27 47.29
N ASP A 59 -17.13 -15.30 47.69
CA ASP A 59 -17.32 -15.65 49.11
C ASP A 59 -16.75 -17.01 49.55
N ALA A 60 -15.88 -17.63 48.75
CA ALA A 60 -15.24 -18.91 49.08
C ALA A 60 -13.73 -18.82 49.33
N MET A 61 -13.25 -17.69 49.86
CA MET A 61 -11.90 -17.56 50.40
C MET A 61 -11.95 -17.13 51.87
N LEU A 62 -12.00 -18.12 52.78
CA LEU A 62 -11.39 -18.07 54.11
C LEU A 62 -11.71 -19.38 54.86
N HIS A 63 -10.85 -20.39 54.72
CA HIS A 63 -10.54 -21.38 55.76
C HIS A 63 -9.32 -22.19 55.31
N VAL A 64 -8.13 -21.74 55.72
CA VAL A 64 -6.90 -22.54 55.65
C VAL A 64 -6.89 -23.46 56.86
N VAL A 65 -7.14 -24.75 56.62
CA VAL A 65 -6.88 -25.82 57.59
C VAL A 65 -5.41 -26.19 57.50
N ALA A 66 -4.68 -26.07 58.60
CA ALA A 66 -3.32 -26.54 58.75
C ALA A 66 -3.30 -28.08 58.80
N GLY A 67 -2.52 -28.74 57.94
CA GLY A 67 -2.29 -30.18 58.07
C GLY A 67 -2.04 -31.01 56.80
N GLN A 68 -1.60 -30.43 55.68
CA GLN A 68 -1.23 -31.21 54.49
C GLN A 68 0.30 -31.36 54.36
N PRO A 69 0.83 -32.59 54.23
CA PRO A 69 2.26 -32.80 54.01
C PRO A 69 2.68 -32.17 52.66
N PRO A 70 3.90 -31.62 52.55
CA PRO A 70 4.32 -30.92 51.35
C PRO A 70 4.30 -31.85 50.14
N LEU A 71 3.65 -31.39 49.07
CA LEU A 71 3.71 -31.99 47.74
C LEU A 71 5.19 -32.16 47.33
N PRO A 72 5.57 -33.28 46.69
CA PRO A 72 6.94 -33.46 46.22
C PRO A 72 7.26 -32.34 45.23
N ALA A 73 8.39 -31.67 45.48
CA ALA A 73 8.92 -30.62 44.62
C ALA A 73 8.92 -31.08 43.16
N SER A 74 8.38 -30.25 42.26
CA SER A 74 8.55 -30.41 40.82
C SER A 74 10.02 -30.69 40.52
N ALA A 75 10.31 -31.88 40.03
CA ALA A 75 11.66 -32.26 39.62
C ALA A 75 12.09 -31.32 38.50
N THR A 76 12.90 -30.32 38.83
CA THR A 76 13.69 -29.57 37.88
C THR A 76 14.53 -30.60 37.15
N THR A 77 14.15 -30.94 35.91
CA THR A 77 14.98 -31.80 35.05
C THR A 77 16.17 -30.95 34.65
N THR A 78 17.18 -30.90 35.52
CA THR A 78 18.51 -30.39 35.18
C THR A 78 19.03 -31.27 34.05
N ARG A 79 18.98 -30.74 32.83
CA ARG A 79 19.65 -31.33 31.67
C ARG A 79 21.10 -31.63 32.10
N PRO A 80 21.57 -32.89 32.01
CA PRO A 80 22.88 -33.25 32.54
C PRO A 80 23.95 -32.39 31.90
N ALA A 81 24.82 -31.80 32.73
CA ALA A 81 25.99 -31.08 32.26
C ALA A 81 26.87 -32.08 31.49
N ALA A 82 26.96 -31.92 30.18
CA ALA A 82 27.87 -32.73 29.37
C ALA A 82 29.29 -32.51 29.90
N VAL A 83 29.93 -33.60 30.34
CA VAL A 83 31.31 -33.54 30.84
C VAL A 83 32.22 -33.38 29.62
N LEU A 84 32.61 -32.14 29.33
CA LEU A 84 33.61 -31.86 28.31
C LEU A 84 34.99 -32.41 28.71
N SER A 85 35.78 -32.82 27.73
CA SER A 85 37.19 -33.13 27.95
C SER A 85 37.95 -31.87 28.45
N PRO A 86 39.06 -32.01 29.19
CA PRO A 86 39.85 -30.85 29.63
C PRO A 86 40.35 -29.98 28.45
N ALA A 87 40.62 -30.59 27.30
CA ALA A 87 41.00 -29.88 26.08
C ALA A 87 39.83 -29.06 25.53
N ALA A 88 38.64 -29.65 25.45
CA ALA A 88 37.40 -28.99 25.05
C ALA A 88 37.02 -27.83 25.96
N ALA A 89 37.15 -28.00 27.28
CA ALA A 89 36.87 -26.93 28.25
C ALA A 89 37.82 -25.74 28.07
N ARG A 90 39.12 -25.99 27.83
CA ARG A 90 40.10 -24.94 27.53
C ARG A 90 39.80 -24.22 26.21
N ALA A 91 39.40 -24.96 25.17
CA ALA A 91 39.08 -24.39 23.87
C ALA A 91 37.79 -23.55 23.92
N ALA A 92 36.75 -24.05 24.59
CA ALA A 92 35.51 -23.30 24.84
C ALA A 92 35.78 -22.02 25.62
N GLN A 93 36.62 -22.09 26.66
CA GLN A 93 37.02 -20.92 27.44
C GLN A 93 37.79 -19.89 26.61
N LYS A 94 38.71 -20.33 25.73
CA LYS A 94 39.50 -19.44 24.86
C LYS A 94 38.62 -18.62 23.91
N PHE A 95 37.54 -19.20 23.37
CA PHE A 95 36.66 -18.55 22.40
C PHE A 95 35.30 -18.12 22.99
N HIS A 96 35.19 -18.17 24.33
CA HIS A 96 33.96 -17.85 25.06
C HIS A 96 32.72 -18.61 24.52
N LEU A 97 32.92 -19.86 24.09
CA LEU A 97 31.85 -20.74 23.58
C LEU A 97 31.07 -21.35 24.74
N ASP A 98 29.77 -21.55 24.55
CA ASP A 98 28.94 -22.30 25.50
C ASP A 98 29.37 -23.79 25.50
N PRO A 99 29.86 -24.32 26.63
CA PRO A 99 30.25 -25.72 26.76
C PRO A 99 29.16 -26.72 26.36
N LEU A 100 27.90 -26.42 26.67
CA LEU A 100 26.78 -27.31 26.37
C LEU A 100 26.48 -27.30 24.87
N ALA A 101 26.43 -26.12 24.26
CA ALA A 101 26.22 -25.98 22.82
C ALA A 101 27.35 -26.63 22.01
N LEU A 102 28.58 -26.57 22.51
CA LEU A 102 29.73 -27.24 21.89
C LEU A 102 29.59 -28.77 21.98
N SER A 103 29.17 -29.30 23.13
CA SER A 103 28.97 -30.74 23.32
C SER A 103 27.78 -31.31 22.53
N SER A 104 26.77 -30.49 22.23
CA SER A 104 25.59 -30.87 21.46
C SER A 104 25.74 -30.68 19.95
N GLY A 105 26.88 -30.17 19.47
CA GLY A 105 27.12 -29.88 18.05
C GLY A 105 26.33 -28.69 17.52
N GLU A 106 25.89 -27.78 18.40
CA GLU A 106 25.14 -26.57 18.03
C GLU A 106 26.06 -25.39 17.64
N VAL A 107 27.36 -25.50 17.95
CA VAL A 107 28.38 -24.53 17.53
C VAL A 107 28.82 -24.84 16.11
N LYS A 108 28.84 -23.82 15.24
CA LYS A 108 29.34 -23.94 13.88
C LYS A 108 30.47 -22.94 13.63
N ALA A 109 31.49 -23.35 12.89
CA ALA A 109 32.52 -22.46 12.38
C ALA A 109 32.10 -21.98 11.00
N VAL A 110 32.00 -20.66 10.83
CA VAL A 110 31.63 -20.00 9.58
C VAL A 110 32.85 -19.29 9.02
N SER A 111 33.24 -19.63 7.80
CA SER A 111 34.31 -18.95 7.07
C SER A 111 33.85 -18.67 5.63
N GLY A 112 33.53 -17.40 5.35
CA GLY A 112 32.86 -17.01 4.12
C GLY A 112 31.51 -17.73 3.96
N SER A 113 31.37 -18.54 2.91
CA SER A 113 30.18 -19.36 2.65
C SER A 113 30.28 -20.80 3.20
N HIS A 114 31.43 -21.19 3.76
CA HIS A 114 31.63 -22.53 4.30
C HIS A 114 31.21 -22.58 5.78
N VAL A 115 30.46 -23.62 6.13
CA VAL A 115 29.93 -23.83 7.48
C VAL A 115 30.22 -25.28 7.88
N GLU A 116 30.84 -25.45 9.04
CA GLU A 116 31.18 -26.76 9.60
C GLU A 116 30.73 -26.84 11.06
N VAL A 117 30.21 -27.99 11.49
CA VAL A 117 29.88 -28.23 12.89
C VAL A 117 31.18 -28.37 13.69
N VAL A 118 31.25 -27.67 14.83
CA VAL A 118 32.43 -27.65 15.67
C VAL A 118 32.33 -28.73 16.71
N ASN A 119 33.26 -29.69 16.65
CA ASN A 119 33.41 -30.67 17.70
C ASN A 119 34.37 -30.15 18.77
N PRO A 120 34.23 -30.59 20.03
CA PRO A 120 35.09 -30.15 21.12
C PRO A 120 36.59 -30.36 20.87
N ASP A 121 36.95 -31.41 20.12
CA ASP A 121 38.34 -31.75 19.79
C ASP A 121 38.87 -30.99 18.56
N THR A 122 38.00 -30.41 17.73
CA THR A 122 38.36 -29.73 16.47
C THR A 122 38.31 -28.20 16.56
N VAL A 123 37.88 -27.63 17.70
CA VAL A 123 37.75 -26.17 17.91
C VAL A 123 39.02 -25.42 17.50
N ALA A 124 40.19 -25.91 17.91
CA ALA A 124 41.46 -25.25 17.62
C ALA A 124 41.81 -25.31 16.12
N GLU A 125 41.47 -26.39 15.43
CA GLU A 125 41.71 -26.58 14.00
C GLU A 125 40.74 -25.76 13.14
N GLN A 126 39.52 -25.54 13.64
CA GLN A 126 38.46 -24.78 12.99
C GLN A 126 38.52 -23.28 13.29
N ALA A 127 39.23 -22.87 14.35
CA ALA A 127 39.57 -21.47 14.67
C ALA A 127 40.64 -20.86 13.74
N ARG A 128 40.53 -21.13 12.44
CA ARG A 128 41.48 -20.62 11.42
C ARG A 128 41.30 -19.10 11.24
N PRO A 129 42.33 -18.38 10.79
CA PRO A 129 42.16 -16.99 10.36
C PRO A 129 41.01 -16.88 9.35
N GLY A 130 40.09 -15.95 9.56
CA GLY A 130 38.91 -15.80 8.71
C GLY A 130 37.71 -16.67 9.09
N SER A 131 37.74 -17.33 10.25
CA SER A 131 36.58 -18.05 10.80
C SER A 131 35.97 -17.30 12.00
N VAL A 132 34.66 -17.41 12.15
CA VAL A 132 33.91 -17.01 13.34
C VAL A 132 33.05 -18.17 13.81
N PHE A 133 32.78 -18.24 15.11
CA PHE A 133 31.90 -19.27 15.66
C PHE A 133 30.49 -18.73 15.82
N VAL A 134 29.49 -19.47 15.37
CA VAL A 134 28.08 -19.11 15.46
C VAL A 134 27.33 -20.20 16.22
N THR A 135 26.56 -19.78 17.21
CA THR A 135 25.71 -20.66 18.02
C THR A 135 24.27 -20.19 17.93
N ARG A 136 23.35 -21.07 17.56
CA ARG A 136 21.91 -20.77 17.60
C ARG A 136 21.41 -20.87 19.03
N THR A 137 20.97 -19.76 19.61
CA THR A 137 20.51 -19.67 21.02
C THR A 137 19.00 -19.61 21.14
N GLY A 138 18.26 -19.47 20.04
CA GLY A 138 16.81 -19.42 20.06
C GLY A 138 16.16 -19.80 18.72
N THR A 139 14.87 -20.13 18.78
CA THR A 139 14.06 -20.47 17.61
C THR A 139 13.61 -19.23 16.82
N GLY A 140 13.51 -18.07 17.47
CA GLY A 140 13.02 -16.83 16.88
C GLY A 140 13.83 -15.59 17.29
N ALA A 141 13.54 -14.46 16.64
CA ALA A 141 14.10 -13.18 17.03
C ALA A 141 13.29 -12.55 18.17
N THR A 142 13.94 -11.74 19.00
CA THR A 142 13.34 -11.13 20.20
C THR A 142 13.49 -9.62 20.17
N ARG A 143 12.43 -8.88 20.52
CA ARG A 143 12.53 -7.42 20.63
C ARG A 143 13.28 -7.05 21.90
N VAL A 144 14.28 -6.19 21.77
CA VAL A 144 15.14 -5.74 22.87
C VAL A 144 15.28 -4.22 22.88
N ALA A 145 15.44 -3.65 24.07
CA ALA A 145 15.80 -2.25 24.23
C ALA A 145 17.28 -2.05 23.85
N LEU A 146 17.57 -1.00 23.09
CA LEU A 146 18.94 -0.65 22.72
C LEU A 146 19.67 0.02 23.87
N SER A 147 20.97 -0.26 24.01
CA SER A 147 21.85 0.49 24.91
C SER A 147 21.98 1.94 24.44
N ALA A 148 22.31 2.87 25.35
CA ALA A 148 22.47 4.28 24.99
C ALA A 148 23.50 4.52 23.87
N PRO A 149 24.69 3.86 23.87
CA PRO A 149 25.66 4.01 22.78
C PRO A 149 25.15 3.50 21.42
N LEU A 150 24.38 2.42 21.38
CA LEU A 150 23.81 1.89 20.13
C LEU A 150 22.67 2.75 19.61
N ARG A 151 21.84 3.26 20.53
CA ARG A 151 20.73 4.16 20.21
C ARG A 151 21.22 5.49 19.65
N ALA A 152 22.31 6.03 20.20
CA ALA A 152 22.92 7.25 19.70
C ALA A 152 23.53 7.10 18.29
N ALA A 153 23.89 5.88 17.90
CA ALA A 153 24.44 5.56 16.59
C ALA A 153 23.38 5.19 15.53
N LEU A 154 22.10 5.12 15.89
CA LEU A 154 21.04 4.74 14.96
C LEU A 154 20.94 5.73 13.80
N PRO A 155 20.64 5.24 12.57
CA PRO A 155 20.30 6.12 11.46
C PRO A 155 19.08 6.98 11.77
N ALA A 156 19.04 8.17 11.19
CA ALA A 156 17.86 9.04 11.28
C ALA A 156 16.62 8.30 10.74
N GLY A 157 15.52 8.37 11.49
CA GLY A 157 14.26 7.71 11.15
C GLY A 157 14.14 6.25 11.61
N ALA A 158 15.21 5.64 12.15
CA ALA A 158 15.11 4.29 12.69
C ALA A 158 14.33 4.23 14.01
N GLN A 159 13.64 3.13 14.24
CA GLN A 159 12.93 2.91 15.51
C GLN A 159 13.90 2.76 16.68
N THR A 160 13.50 3.22 17.87
CA THR A 160 14.31 3.20 19.10
C THR A 160 14.46 1.81 19.74
N SER A 161 13.79 0.79 19.17
CA SER A 161 13.86 -0.60 19.58
C SER A 161 14.44 -1.46 18.46
N ALA A 162 15.16 -2.51 18.83
CA ALA A 162 15.74 -3.44 17.87
C ALA A 162 15.25 -4.87 18.09
N VAL A 163 15.38 -5.67 17.06
CA VAL A 163 15.15 -7.11 17.06
C VAL A 163 16.51 -7.80 17.16
N ARG A 164 16.72 -8.57 18.23
CA ARG A 164 17.90 -9.41 18.42
C ARG A 164 17.66 -10.77 17.80
N LEU A 165 18.57 -11.18 16.93
CA LEU A 165 18.53 -12.52 16.32
C LEU A 165 18.83 -13.60 17.36
N GLY A 166 18.33 -14.81 17.12
CA GLY A 166 18.54 -15.99 17.96
C GLY A 166 19.92 -16.63 17.80
N TYR A 167 20.96 -15.81 17.63
CA TYR A 167 22.34 -16.25 17.43
C TYR A 167 23.29 -15.51 18.37
N VAL A 168 24.33 -16.21 18.81
CA VAL A 168 25.52 -15.61 19.41
C VAL A 168 26.70 -15.91 18.49
N VAL A 169 27.46 -14.88 18.14
CA VAL A 169 28.65 -14.98 17.30
C VAL A 169 29.87 -14.72 18.17
N SER A 170 30.74 -15.72 18.32
CA SER A 170 32.05 -15.54 18.95
C SER A 170 33.08 -15.21 17.88
N ALA A 171 33.64 -14.01 17.97
CA ALA A 171 34.66 -13.47 17.07
C ALA A 171 35.86 -12.94 17.88
N THR A 172 36.87 -12.40 17.20
CA THR A 172 38.04 -11.80 17.84
C THR A 172 38.24 -10.34 17.42
N THR A 173 38.81 -9.54 18.32
CA THR A 173 39.07 -8.11 18.12
C THR A 173 40.50 -7.73 18.51
N GLY A 174 41.03 -6.70 17.86
CA GLY A 174 42.33 -6.10 18.18
C GLY A 174 43.55 -6.97 17.86
N ALA A 175 44.74 -6.43 18.12
CA ALA A 175 46.02 -7.09 17.83
C ALA A 175 46.24 -8.40 18.61
N GLU A 176 45.67 -8.49 19.82
CA GLU A 176 45.77 -9.67 20.68
C GLU A 176 44.73 -10.75 20.36
N ALA A 177 43.86 -10.52 19.36
CA ALA A 177 42.76 -11.41 18.99
C ALA A 177 41.88 -11.78 20.19
N SER A 178 41.54 -10.80 21.03
CA SER A 178 40.71 -11.01 22.21
C SER A 178 39.31 -11.48 21.80
N PRO A 179 38.79 -12.58 22.37
CA PRO A 179 37.46 -13.09 22.04
C PRO A 179 36.38 -12.11 22.48
N VAL A 180 35.35 -11.96 21.66
CA VAL A 180 34.15 -11.16 21.94
C VAL A 180 32.91 -11.95 21.55
N ARG A 181 31.85 -11.85 22.37
CA ARG A 181 30.55 -12.45 22.08
C ARG A 181 29.62 -11.39 21.53
N LEU A 182 29.12 -11.61 20.33
CA LEU A 182 28.33 -10.64 19.59
C LEU A 182 26.91 -11.15 19.42
N ALA A 183 25.94 -10.25 19.53
CA ALA A 183 24.58 -10.47 19.08
C ALA A 183 24.28 -9.56 17.88
N ALA A 184 23.65 -10.13 16.86
CA ALA A 184 23.14 -9.36 15.73
C ALA A 184 21.82 -8.69 16.11
N LEU A 185 21.78 -7.37 15.95
CA LEU A 185 20.63 -6.52 16.21
C LEU A 185 20.14 -5.92 14.91
N ILE A 186 18.82 -5.86 14.74
CA ILE A 186 18.17 -5.32 13.56
C ILE A 186 17.26 -4.17 14.00
N ALA A 187 17.42 -3.00 13.38
CA ALA A 187 16.55 -1.86 13.58
C ALA A 187 15.83 -1.52 12.29
N ASP A 188 14.51 -1.38 12.37
CA ASP A 188 13.71 -0.91 11.25
C ASP A 188 14.04 0.56 10.99
N ASN A 189 14.33 0.90 9.73
CA ASN A 189 14.54 2.28 9.33
C ASN A 189 13.17 2.90 8.97
N THR A 190 12.85 2.96 7.68
CA THR A 190 11.64 3.62 7.15
C THR A 190 10.47 2.67 6.93
N GLY A 191 10.64 1.36 7.11
CA GLY A 191 9.74 0.36 6.52
C GLY A 191 9.80 0.38 4.98
N LEU A 192 8.92 -0.38 4.33
CA LEU A 192 8.71 -0.35 2.89
C LEU A 192 7.71 0.75 2.52
N VAL A 193 8.11 1.67 1.66
CA VAL A 193 7.29 2.78 1.15
C VAL A 193 7.16 2.64 -0.36
N LEU A 194 6.01 3.01 -0.91
CA LEU A 194 5.78 2.97 -2.35
C LEU A 194 6.61 4.06 -3.07
N ASP A 195 7.51 3.63 -3.95
CA ASP A 195 8.19 4.45 -4.95
C ASP A 195 7.40 4.39 -6.25
N ALA A 196 6.65 5.45 -6.51
CA ALA A 196 5.71 5.53 -7.61
C ALA A 196 6.40 5.53 -8.98
N ALA A 197 7.56 6.18 -9.09
CA ALA A 197 8.32 6.25 -10.34
C ALA A 197 8.79 4.88 -10.84
N HIS A 198 8.98 3.93 -9.92
CA HIS A 198 9.47 2.58 -10.23
C HIS A 198 8.42 1.49 -10.00
N SER A 199 7.19 1.86 -9.60
CA SER A 199 6.11 0.92 -9.23
C SER A 199 6.59 -0.18 -8.28
N ALA A 200 7.39 0.21 -7.28
CA ALA A 200 8.05 -0.73 -6.38
C ALA A 200 8.02 -0.23 -4.94
N TRP A 201 7.97 -1.16 -4.00
CA TRP A 201 8.09 -0.87 -2.57
C TRP A 201 9.56 -0.86 -2.19
N ARG A 202 10.04 0.28 -1.68
CA ARG A 202 11.43 0.50 -1.31
C ARG A 202 11.55 0.84 0.15
N GLY A 203 12.56 0.28 0.79
CA GLY A 203 12.79 0.50 2.19
C GLY A 203 14.04 -0.20 2.67
N GLY A 204 14.13 -0.39 3.98
CA GLY A 204 15.26 -1.07 4.54
C GLY A 204 15.24 -1.15 6.05
N PHE A 205 16.24 -1.86 6.54
CA PHE A 205 16.56 -2.01 7.95
C PHE A 205 18.06 -1.86 8.11
N SER A 206 18.51 -1.73 9.35
CA SER A 206 19.92 -1.67 9.68
C SER A 206 20.31 -2.83 10.57
N VAL A 207 21.49 -3.38 10.35
CA VAL A 207 22.04 -4.47 11.17
C VAL A 207 23.29 -3.97 11.89
N ALA A 208 23.42 -4.31 13.17
CA ALA A 208 24.62 -4.05 13.97
C ALA A 208 25.00 -5.29 14.76
N LEU A 209 26.29 -5.43 15.06
CA LEU A 209 26.79 -6.42 16.00
C LEU A 209 27.05 -5.75 17.34
N SER A 210 26.32 -6.15 18.38
CA SER A 210 26.55 -5.66 19.74
C SER A 210 27.39 -6.67 20.51
N ASN A 211 28.48 -6.22 21.12
CA ASN A 211 29.16 -7.02 22.13
C ASN A 211 28.23 -7.18 23.35
N LEU A 212 28.04 -8.43 23.77
CA LEU A 212 27.17 -8.83 24.87
C LEU A 212 27.78 -8.54 26.24
N ASP A 213 29.11 -8.52 26.32
CA ASP A 213 29.88 -8.30 27.54
C ASP A 213 30.17 -6.79 27.74
N ASP A 214 30.35 -6.05 26.65
CA ASP A 214 30.50 -4.59 26.66
C ASP A 214 29.74 -3.93 25.48
N PRO A 215 28.50 -3.47 25.67
CA PRO A 215 27.72 -2.82 24.61
C PRO A 215 28.31 -1.51 24.06
N ALA A 216 29.30 -0.92 24.76
CA ALA A 216 30.01 0.27 24.31
C ALA A 216 31.22 -0.05 23.41
N ASP A 217 31.58 -1.33 23.24
CA ASP A 217 32.69 -1.74 22.38
C ASP A 217 32.46 -1.31 20.93
N ARG A 218 33.48 -0.70 20.32
CA ARG A 218 33.50 -0.19 18.95
C ARG A 218 34.72 -0.65 18.16
N ARG A 219 35.44 -1.64 18.67
CA ARG A 219 36.67 -2.12 18.03
C ARG A 219 36.36 -2.83 16.70
N PRO A 220 37.30 -2.79 15.74
CA PRO A 220 37.19 -3.61 14.54
C PRO A 220 37.36 -5.10 14.87
N LEU A 221 36.65 -5.93 14.12
CA LEU A 221 36.79 -7.38 14.13
C LEU A 221 38.01 -7.79 13.31
N ASN A 222 38.72 -8.81 13.77
CA ASN A 222 39.83 -9.40 13.03
C ASN A 222 39.33 -10.20 11.82
N THR A 223 38.07 -10.62 11.84
CA THR A 223 37.38 -11.32 10.76
C THR A 223 35.98 -10.75 10.62
N PRO A 224 35.58 -10.26 9.43
CA PRO A 224 34.23 -9.79 9.20
C PRO A 224 33.20 -10.90 9.38
N VAL A 225 32.09 -10.59 10.03
CA VAL A 225 30.94 -11.50 10.15
C VAL A 225 30.04 -11.30 8.94
N THR A 226 29.75 -12.40 8.25
CA THR A 226 28.83 -12.40 7.11
C THR A 226 27.41 -12.68 7.61
N VAL A 227 26.48 -11.80 7.28
CA VAL A 227 25.05 -11.94 7.57
C VAL A 227 24.32 -12.19 6.26
N ALA A 228 23.69 -13.37 6.16
CA ALA A 228 22.85 -13.75 5.04
C ALA A 228 21.47 -13.11 5.18
N ILE A 229 20.96 -12.56 4.08
CA ILE A 229 19.68 -11.85 4.01
C ILE A 229 18.90 -12.44 2.85
N THR A 230 17.73 -12.99 3.15
CA THR A 230 16.83 -13.59 2.16
C THR A 230 15.50 -12.88 2.21
N ALA A 231 15.06 -12.31 1.09
CA ALA A 231 13.81 -11.58 0.96
C ALA A 231 13.03 -12.14 -0.24
N ALA A 232 12.05 -13.00 0.03
CA ALA A 232 11.32 -13.69 -1.02
C ALA A 232 10.50 -12.70 -1.86
N GLY A 233 10.64 -12.76 -3.18
CA GLY A 233 9.96 -11.85 -4.10
C GLY A 233 10.57 -10.45 -4.19
N ALA A 234 11.65 -10.14 -3.46
CA ALA A 234 12.40 -8.90 -3.68
C ALA A 234 13.13 -8.95 -5.03
N SER A 235 13.11 -7.84 -5.76
CA SER A 235 13.90 -7.68 -6.99
C SER A 235 15.34 -7.31 -6.71
N ASP A 236 15.60 -6.66 -5.57
CA ASP A 236 16.94 -6.23 -5.14
C ASP A 236 17.04 -6.20 -3.62
N VAL A 237 18.18 -6.68 -3.11
CA VAL A 237 18.59 -6.58 -1.71
C VAL A 237 20.06 -6.16 -1.68
N THR A 238 20.33 -4.96 -1.18
CA THR A 238 21.68 -4.39 -1.23
C THR A 238 22.10 -3.84 0.14
N PRO A 239 23.25 -4.26 0.70
CA PRO A 239 24.14 -5.31 0.20
C PRO A 239 23.60 -6.73 0.50
N ALA A 240 23.92 -7.69 -0.36
CA ALA A 240 23.66 -9.11 -0.12
C ALA A 240 24.84 -9.97 -0.66
N PRO A 241 25.57 -10.73 0.18
CA PRO A 241 25.44 -10.78 1.65
C PRO A 241 25.96 -9.49 2.32
N LEU A 242 25.56 -9.26 3.57
CA LEU A 242 26.07 -8.15 4.36
C LEU A 242 27.34 -8.58 5.11
N SER A 243 28.45 -7.89 4.91
CA SER A 243 29.71 -8.12 5.62
C SER A 243 29.96 -7.03 6.65
N ILE A 244 30.02 -7.39 7.94
CA ILE A 244 30.21 -6.46 9.06
C ILE A 244 31.59 -6.68 9.67
N ALA A 245 32.44 -5.65 9.65
CA ALA A 245 33.83 -5.73 10.14
C ALA A 245 34.04 -5.00 11.48
N ASP A 246 32.99 -4.43 12.05
CA ASP A 246 33.07 -3.52 13.19
C ASP A 246 31.91 -3.71 14.17
N VAL A 247 32.25 -3.61 15.46
CA VAL A 247 31.29 -3.76 16.56
C VAL A 247 30.57 -2.44 16.81
N GLY A 248 29.26 -2.51 17.07
CA GLY A 248 28.46 -1.40 17.56
C GLY A 248 28.10 -0.33 16.52
N ARG A 249 28.40 -0.56 15.24
CA ARG A 249 27.98 0.30 14.13
C ARG A 249 26.83 -0.32 13.36
N TRP A 250 25.93 0.53 12.89
CA TRP A 250 24.80 0.16 12.07
C TRP A 250 25.15 0.16 10.58
N HIS A 251 24.79 -0.92 9.90
CA HIS A 251 24.96 -1.10 8.47
C HIS A 251 23.58 -1.19 7.81
N ALA A 252 23.29 -0.29 6.89
CA ALA A 252 22.00 -0.22 6.22
C ALA A 252 21.87 -1.30 5.14
N VAL A 253 20.70 -1.94 5.08
CA VAL A 253 20.28 -2.89 4.06
C VAL A 253 19.05 -2.32 3.38
N ARG A 254 19.12 -2.16 2.07
CA ARG A 254 18.01 -1.74 1.23
C ARG A 254 17.31 -2.96 0.65
N VAL A 255 15.99 -2.92 0.66
CA VAL A 255 15.12 -3.94 0.07
C VAL A 255 14.19 -3.26 -0.93
N THR A 256 14.11 -3.82 -2.13
CA THR A 256 13.17 -3.40 -3.17
C THR A 256 12.28 -4.58 -3.54
N VAL A 257 10.96 -4.39 -3.41
CA VAL A 257 9.95 -5.42 -3.68
C VAL A 257 9.01 -4.91 -4.77
N PRO A 258 8.97 -5.54 -5.96
CA PRO A 258 7.94 -5.24 -6.95
C PRO A 258 6.58 -5.73 -6.45
N ASP A 259 5.54 -4.92 -6.66
CA ASP A 259 4.12 -5.28 -6.48
C ASP A 259 3.79 -6.06 -5.19
N PHE A 260 3.73 -5.35 -4.05
CA PHE A 260 3.42 -5.95 -2.76
C PHE A 260 2.07 -5.47 -2.19
N PRO A 261 1.04 -6.34 -2.10
CA PRO A 261 -0.28 -5.93 -1.61
C PRO A 261 -0.45 -6.02 -0.08
N GLY A 262 0.47 -6.71 0.61
CA GLY A 262 0.38 -7.00 2.05
C GLY A 262 0.75 -5.81 2.94
N ASP A 263 0.45 -5.95 4.24
CA ASP A 263 0.77 -4.92 5.24
C ASP A 263 2.12 -5.15 5.96
N ARG A 264 2.69 -6.35 5.81
CA ARG A 264 3.99 -6.74 6.39
C ARG A 264 4.78 -7.58 5.42
N TYR A 265 6.05 -7.25 5.25
CA TYR A 265 6.95 -7.97 4.38
C TYR A 265 7.98 -8.74 5.21
N HIS A 266 8.06 -10.06 5.00
CA HIS A 266 8.95 -10.92 5.76
C HIS A 266 10.35 -10.97 5.12
N VAL A 267 11.37 -10.66 5.92
CA VAL A 267 12.77 -10.85 5.54
C VAL A 267 13.39 -11.87 6.50
N SER A 268 14.16 -12.80 5.98
CA SER A 268 14.91 -13.76 6.78
C SER A 268 16.36 -13.32 6.90
N VAL A 269 16.86 -13.20 8.13
CA VAL A 269 18.24 -12.78 8.41
C VAL A 269 18.95 -13.84 9.23
N SER A 270 20.14 -14.23 8.81
CA SER A 270 20.93 -15.30 9.45
C SER A 270 22.40 -14.91 9.59
N ALA A 271 23.00 -15.25 10.73
CA ALA A 271 24.46 -15.23 10.90
C ALA A 271 25.13 -16.54 10.43
N ASP A 272 24.32 -17.56 10.11
CA ASP A 272 24.74 -18.83 9.50
C ASP A 272 24.18 -18.90 8.08
N PRO A 273 25.01 -18.85 7.02
CA PRO A 273 24.56 -18.91 5.63
C PRO A 273 23.76 -20.16 5.25
N GLN A 274 23.88 -21.26 6.00
CA GLN A 274 23.14 -22.50 5.76
C GLN A 274 21.85 -22.62 6.58
N ASP A 275 21.63 -21.70 7.52
CA ASP A 275 20.40 -21.65 8.31
C ASP A 275 19.35 -20.77 7.64
N ARG A 276 18.07 -21.10 7.82
CA ARG A 276 16.93 -20.28 7.36
C ARG A 276 16.89 -18.88 8.02
N GLY A 277 17.61 -18.68 9.12
CA GLY A 277 17.65 -17.42 9.85
C GLY A 277 16.44 -17.20 10.73
N ASN A 278 16.30 -15.97 11.23
CA ASN A 278 15.07 -15.51 11.85
C ASN A 278 14.29 -14.62 10.88
N ALA A 279 12.97 -14.81 10.83
CA ALA A 279 12.08 -13.90 10.12
C ALA A 279 11.92 -12.59 10.92
N ILE A 280 12.04 -11.48 10.21
CA ILE A 280 11.69 -10.14 10.67
C ILE A 280 10.57 -9.59 9.79
N ASP A 281 9.69 -8.81 10.40
CA ASP A 281 8.59 -8.16 9.69
C ASP A 281 8.97 -6.71 9.41
N LEU A 282 9.18 -6.36 8.14
CA LEU A 282 9.27 -4.98 7.73
C LEU A 282 7.85 -4.42 7.58
N PRO A 283 7.52 -3.31 8.26
CA PRO A 283 6.22 -2.67 8.09
C PRO A 283 6.09 -2.07 6.68
N VAL A 284 4.92 -2.23 6.07
CA VAL A 284 4.58 -1.57 4.81
C VAL A 284 3.79 -0.30 5.10
N VAL A 285 4.37 0.85 4.74
CA VAL A 285 3.76 2.16 4.96
C VAL A 285 3.01 2.55 3.68
N LYS A 286 1.70 2.25 3.66
CA LYS A 286 0.83 2.62 2.55
C LYS A 286 0.62 4.13 2.53
N PRO A 287 0.89 4.82 1.41
CA PRO A 287 0.59 6.23 1.30
C PRO A 287 -0.91 6.50 1.30
N THR A 288 -1.30 7.73 1.65
CA THR A 288 -2.70 8.15 1.67
C THR A 288 -3.01 9.05 0.48
N ILE A 289 -4.11 8.80 -0.21
CA ILE A 289 -4.67 9.73 -1.21
C ILE A 289 -5.96 10.32 -0.66
N GLU A 290 -5.92 11.62 -0.41
CA GLU A 290 -7.06 12.42 0.00
C GLU A 290 -7.85 12.89 -1.22
N VAL A 291 -9.14 12.56 -1.26
CA VAL A 291 -10.06 13.04 -2.29
C VAL A 291 -10.79 14.26 -1.72
N ILE A 292 -10.82 15.36 -2.47
CA ILE A 292 -11.42 16.63 -2.04
C ILE A 292 -12.38 17.09 -3.14
N ALA A 293 -13.66 17.30 -2.79
CA ALA A 293 -14.62 17.92 -3.69
C ALA A 293 -14.63 19.44 -3.48
N ALA A 294 -14.44 20.23 -4.54
CA ALA A 294 -14.46 21.69 -4.47
C ALA A 294 -15.82 22.22 -3.98
N ASN A 295 -16.89 21.58 -4.43
CA ASN A 295 -18.23 21.77 -3.90
C ASN A 295 -18.85 20.41 -3.53
N PRO A 296 -19.13 20.14 -2.23
CA PRO A 296 -19.72 18.88 -1.78
C PRO A 296 -21.24 18.79 -2.06
N GLN A 297 -21.88 19.86 -2.53
CA GLN A 297 -23.31 19.86 -2.88
C GLN A 297 -23.52 20.47 -4.26
N ILE A 298 -24.01 19.68 -5.21
CA ILE A 298 -24.26 20.12 -6.59
C ILE A 298 -25.67 19.75 -7.04
N ALA A 299 -26.19 20.46 -8.04
CA ALA A 299 -27.46 20.10 -8.66
C ALA A 299 -27.41 18.71 -9.30
N GLY A 300 -28.46 17.93 -9.12
CA GLY A 300 -28.62 16.58 -9.66
C GLY A 300 -29.02 16.54 -11.14
N TRP A 301 -29.34 15.34 -11.62
CA TRP A 301 -29.90 15.06 -12.95
C TRP A 301 -29.03 15.53 -14.14
N GLY A 302 -27.71 15.44 -14.03
CA GLY A 302 -26.83 15.86 -15.13
C GLY A 302 -26.58 17.36 -15.18
N ILE A 303 -27.07 18.16 -14.25
CA ILE A 303 -26.97 19.63 -14.32
C ILE A 303 -25.70 20.12 -13.62
N GLY A 304 -25.44 19.64 -12.41
CA GLY A 304 -24.33 20.09 -11.57
C GLY A 304 -23.03 19.38 -11.89
N GLN A 305 -21.93 20.13 -11.72
CA GLN A 305 -20.57 19.61 -11.81
C GLN A 305 -19.73 20.16 -10.64
N THR A 306 -18.78 19.35 -10.16
CA THR A 306 -17.79 19.74 -9.15
C THR A 306 -16.42 19.24 -9.55
N ALA A 307 -15.38 20.02 -9.22
CA ALA A 307 -14.01 19.58 -9.39
C ALA A 307 -13.64 18.65 -8.22
N ILE A 308 -13.02 17.53 -8.55
CA ILE A 308 -12.43 16.59 -7.60
C ILE A 308 -10.93 16.77 -7.66
N THR A 309 -10.33 17.14 -6.53
CA THR A 309 -8.88 17.26 -6.37
C THR A 309 -8.38 16.08 -5.56
N LEU A 310 -7.35 15.41 -6.05
CA LEU A 310 -6.63 14.36 -5.34
C LEU A 310 -5.36 14.94 -4.74
N ARG A 311 -5.02 14.51 -3.53
CA ARG A 311 -3.78 14.90 -2.87
C ARG A 311 -3.13 13.68 -2.21
N ALA A 312 -1.97 13.28 -2.73
CA ALA A 312 -1.16 12.22 -2.16
C ALA A 312 -0.32 12.70 -0.98
N ARG A 313 -0.16 11.82 0.02
CA ARG A 313 0.76 11.99 1.15
C ARG A 313 1.52 10.68 1.37
N GLY A 314 2.83 10.76 1.54
CA GLY A 314 3.69 9.60 1.81
C GLY A 314 4.15 8.83 0.56
N LEU A 315 3.84 9.30 -0.66
CA LEU A 315 4.45 8.75 -1.88
C LEU A 315 5.89 9.26 -2.02
N VAL A 316 6.81 8.37 -2.36
CA VAL A 316 8.15 8.74 -2.82
C VAL A 316 8.04 9.00 -4.32
N THR A 317 8.33 10.23 -4.74
CA THR A 317 8.29 10.68 -6.14
C THR A 317 6.90 10.51 -6.77
N PRO A 318 5.91 11.37 -6.42
CA PRO A 318 4.53 11.17 -6.84
C PRO A 318 4.29 11.41 -8.34
N ASP A 319 5.21 12.06 -9.04
CA ASP A 319 5.06 12.44 -10.44
C ASP A 319 4.75 11.25 -11.35
N GLY A 320 3.68 11.35 -12.13
CA GLY A 320 3.25 10.34 -13.07
C GLY A 320 2.55 9.13 -12.44
N TYR A 321 2.37 9.09 -11.10
CA TYR A 321 1.70 7.98 -10.43
C TYR A 321 0.27 7.82 -10.92
N PRO A 322 -0.12 6.64 -11.42
CA PRO A 322 -1.45 6.42 -11.95
C PRO A 322 -2.46 6.21 -10.82
N VAL A 323 -3.59 6.92 -10.89
CA VAL A 323 -4.68 6.79 -9.93
C VAL A 323 -5.99 6.57 -10.68
N THR A 324 -6.69 5.51 -10.30
CA THR A 324 -8.03 5.21 -10.82
C THR A 324 -9.07 5.64 -9.80
N LEU A 325 -9.98 6.53 -10.20
CA LEU A 325 -11.09 6.98 -9.38
C LEU A 325 -12.29 6.06 -9.55
N ARG A 326 -13.08 5.93 -8.48
CA ARG A 326 -14.33 5.17 -8.47
C ARG A 326 -15.41 5.98 -7.77
N ASN A 327 -16.62 5.87 -8.29
CA ASN A 327 -17.83 6.45 -7.72
C ASN A 327 -19.01 5.52 -7.98
N GLU A 328 -20.09 5.67 -7.20
CA GLU A 328 -21.32 4.87 -7.37
C GLU A 328 -22.35 5.57 -8.26
N HIS A 329 -22.42 6.90 -8.16
CA HIS A 329 -23.33 7.73 -8.96
C HIS A 329 -22.57 8.92 -9.57
N GLY A 330 -23.00 9.33 -10.76
CA GLY A 330 -22.40 10.39 -11.55
C GLY A 330 -21.34 9.86 -12.52
N SER A 331 -20.83 10.75 -13.36
CA SER A 331 -19.75 10.44 -14.30
C SER A 331 -18.48 11.23 -13.92
N LEU A 332 -17.36 10.51 -13.81
CA LEU A 332 -16.03 11.10 -13.61
C LEU A 332 -15.32 11.30 -14.94
N ASP A 333 -14.79 12.49 -15.16
CA ASP A 333 -14.01 12.85 -16.35
C ASP A 333 -12.72 13.61 -15.97
N PRO A 334 -11.52 13.03 -16.16
CA PRO A 334 -11.28 11.62 -16.49
C PRO A 334 -11.40 10.71 -15.25
N THR A 335 -11.69 9.42 -15.46
CA THR A 335 -11.68 8.41 -14.38
C THR A 335 -10.26 7.99 -13.98
N TYR A 336 -9.33 8.06 -14.93
CA TYR A 336 -7.92 7.75 -14.73
C TYR A 336 -7.11 9.05 -14.79
N VAL A 337 -6.38 9.35 -13.73
CA VAL A 337 -5.54 10.54 -13.63
C VAL A 337 -4.12 10.15 -13.24
N LYS A 338 -3.16 10.98 -13.62
CA LYS A 338 -1.78 10.89 -13.13
C LYS A 338 -1.54 12.04 -12.17
N LEU A 339 -0.89 11.75 -11.05
CA LEU A 339 -0.45 12.77 -10.12
C LEU A 339 0.69 13.59 -10.74
N ASP A 340 0.75 14.87 -10.41
CA ASP A 340 1.88 15.75 -10.72
C ASP A 340 3.02 15.58 -9.70
N ALA A 341 4.10 16.34 -9.88
CA ALA A 341 5.26 16.35 -8.99
C ALA A 341 4.93 16.77 -7.54
N GLN A 342 3.81 17.46 -7.32
CA GLN A 342 3.30 17.86 -6.01
C GLN A 342 2.36 16.80 -5.40
N GLY A 343 2.09 15.71 -6.12
CA GLY A 343 1.16 14.67 -5.71
C GLY A 343 -0.30 15.09 -5.85
N VAL A 344 -0.60 16.00 -6.77
CA VAL A 344 -1.95 16.52 -7.01
C VAL A 344 -2.44 16.06 -8.39
N ALA A 345 -3.72 15.76 -8.47
CA ALA A 345 -4.42 15.58 -9.74
C ALA A 345 -5.84 16.14 -9.63
N THR A 346 -6.46 16.43 -10.78
CA THR A 346 -7.84 16.91 -10.81
C THR A 346 -8.67 16.11 -11.80
N ALA A 347 -9.93 15.90 -11.44
CA ALA A 347 -10.97 15.32 -12.28
C ALA A 347 -12.27 16.12 -12.09
N ARG A 348 -13.27 15.87 -12.93
CA ARG A 348 -14.61 16.46 -12.79
C ARG A 348 -15.63 15.39 -12.51
N LEU A 349 -16.51 15.65 -11.55
CA LEU A 349 -17.69 14.83 -11.28
C LEU A 349 -18.92 15.58 -11.79
N ARG A 350 -19.68 14.94 -12.68
CA ARG A 350 -21.01 15.39 -13.10
C ARG A 350 -22.07 14.51 -12.45
N SER A 351 -23.12 15.12 -11.92
CA SER A 351 -24.24 14.37 -11.35
C SER A 351 -25.00 13.58 -12.42
N ASP A 352 -25.70 12.53 -12.05
CA ASP A 352 -26.59 11.75 -12.93
C ASP A 352 -27.98 11.52 -12.30
N SER A 353 -28.07 11.65 -10.98
CA SER A 353 -29.24 11.35 -10.16
C SER A 353 -29.53 12.48 -9.17
N ALA A 354 -30.50 12.26 -8.26
CA ALA A 354 -30.71 13.06 -7.06
C ALA A 354 -30.36 12.25 -5.79
N SER A 355 -29.21 11.57 -5.82
CA SER A 355 -28.65 10.83 -4.67
C SER A 355 -27.27 11.36 -4.28
N SER A 356 -26.67 10.84 -3.23
CA SER A 356 -25.26 11.10 -2.89
C SER A 356 -24.35 10.09 -3.57
N THR A 357 -23.11 10.49 -3.87
CA THR A 357 -22.04 9.57 -4.26
C THR A 357 -20.83 9.73 -3.35
N SER A 358 -20.11 8.63 -3.12
CA SER A 358 -18.77 8.64 -2.54
C SER A 358 -17.75 8.50 -3.66
N VAL A 359 -16.75 9.38 -3.72
CA VAL A 359 -15.63 9.31 -4.66
C VAL A 359 -14.41 8.80 -3.91
N SER A 360 -13.84 7.71 -4.38
CA SER A 360 -12.67 7.05 -3.78
C SER A 360 -11.64 6.64 -4.83
N VAL A 361 -10.46 6.23 -4.37
CA VAL A 361 -9.41 5.66 -5.21
C VAL A 361 -9.51 4.13 -5.19
N ALA A 362 -9.43 3.52 -6.38
CA ALA A 362 -9.43 2.08 -6.58
C ALA A 362 -8.00 1.55 -6.79
N ASP A 363 -7.18 1.59 -5.74
CA ASP A 363 -5.79 1.13 -5.79
C ASP A 363 -5.42 0.41 -4.48
N ALA A 364 -4.90 -0.81 -4.58
CA ALA A 364 -4.55 -1.66 -3.43
C ALA A 364 -3.28 -1.18 -2.70
N GLY A 365 -2.44 -0.39 -3.38
CA GLY A 365 -1.19 0.12 -2.82
C GLY A 365 -1.35 1.36 -1.94
N VAL A 366 -2.54 1.95 -1.87
CA VAL A 366 -2.78 3.23 -1.19
C VAL A 366 -3.99 3.17 -0.25
N VAL A 367 -3.99 4.03 0.76
CA VAL A 367 -5.15 4.27 1.61
C VAL A 367 -5.96 5.41 1.01
N SER A 368 -7.18 5.12 0.55
CA SER A 368 -8.10 6.15 0.04
C SER A 368 -8.84 6.84 1.18
N GLN A 369 -8.82 8.18 1.21
CA GLN A 369 -9.73 8.98 2.03
C GLN A 369 -10.82 9.57 1.12
N PRO A 370 -12.03 8.97 1.11
CA PRO A 370 -13.06 9.32 0.14
C PRO A 370 -13.73 10.67 0.43
N ALA A 371 -14.27 11.30 -0.62
CA ALA A 371 -15.12 12.49 -0.51
C ALA A 371 -16.57 12.14 -0.83
N THR A 372 -17.50 12.63 -0.01
CA THR A 372 -18.94 12.51 -0.28
C THR A 372 -19.45 13.77 -0.99
N VAL A 373 -20.16 13.58 -2.09
CA VAL A 373 -20.85 14.64 -2.84
C VAL A 373 -22.35 14.34 -2.87
N VAL A 374 -23.17 15.32 -2.51
CA VAL A 374 -24.63 15.21 -2.50
C VAL A 374 -25.20 15.85 -3.75
N PHE A 375 -26.01 15.11 -4.51
CA PHE A 375 -26.75 15.64 -5.65
C PHE A 375 -28.13 16.09 -5.21
N THR A 376 -28.39 17.39 -5.26
CA THR A 376 -29.66 17.98 -4.84
C THR A 376 -30.62 18.04 -6.01
N ALA A 377 -31.88 17.62 -5.79
CA ALA A 377 -32.91 17.74 -6.82
C ALA A 377 -33.13 19.24 -7.16
N PRO A 378 -32.92 19.64 -8.42
CA PRO A 378 -32.96 21.05 -8.81
C PRO A 378 -34.41 21.52 -9.05
N TRP A 379 -35.23 21.51 -8.00
CA TRP A 379 -36.65 21.89 -8.07
C TRP A 379 -36.85 23.33 -8.54
N LEU A 380 -35.99 24.25 -8.09
CA LEU A 380 -36.04 25.66 -8.48
C LEU A 380 -35.75 25.83 -9.97
N PHE A 381 -34.77 25.10 -10.50
CA PHE A 381 -34.47 25.06 -11.93
C PHE A 381 -35.68 24.59 -12.74
N LEU A 382 -36.34 23.52 -12.29
CA LEU A 382 -37.53 23.00 -12.97
C LEU A 382 -38.69 24.01 -12.94
N ALA A 383 -38.93 24.64 -11.78
CA ALA A 383 -39.96 25.66 -11.62
C ALA A 383 -39.68 26.87 -12.53
N ALA A 384 -38.43 27.33 -12.61
CA ALA A 384 -38.01 28.41 -13.48
C ALA A 384 -38.17 28.05 -14.96
N ALA A 385 -37.79 26.83 -15.38
CA ALA A 385 -37.97 26.36 -16.75
C ALA A 385 -39.46 26.35 -17.16
N VAL A 386 -40.33 25.83 -16.28
CA VAL A 386 -41.78 25.79 -16.52
C VAL A 386 -42.36 27.19 -16.57
N ALA A 387 -42.00 28.07 -15.63
CA ALA A 387 -42.49 29.45 -15.61
C ALA A 387 -42.06 30.22 -16.88
N GLY A 388 -40.81 30.06 -17.31
CA GLY A 388 -40.30 30.66 -18.54
C GLY A 388 -41.04 30.16 -19.79
N GLY A 389 -41.23 28.84 -19.90
CA GLY A 389 -42.00 28.24 -21.00
C GLY A 389 -43.46 28.71 -21.05
N LEU A 390 -44.13 28.83 -19.90
CA LEU A 390 -45.50 29.35 -19.81
C LEU A 390 -45.58 30.82 -20.22
N LEU A 391 -44.65 31.65 -19.74
CA LEU A 391 -44.58 33.07 -20.11
C LEU A 391 -44.37 33.24 -21.62
N GLY A 392 -43.42 32.50 -22.20
CA GLY A 392 -43.15 32.54 -23.64
C GLY A 392 -44.36 32.09 -24.48
N ALA A 393 -45.05 31.04 -24.05
CA ALA A 393 -46.27 30.56 -24.71
C ALA A 393 -47.44 31.56 -24.62
N PHE A 394 -47.56 32.28 -23.50
CA PHE A 394 -48.56 33.32 -23.30
C PHE A 394 -48.31 34.52 -24.23
N ILE A 395 -47.06 35.00 -24.30
CA ILE A 395 -46.68 36.13 -25.17
C ILE A 395 -46.88 35.81 -26.66
N ARG A 396 -46.66 34.56 -27.09
CA ARG A 396 -46.88 34.12 -28.49
C ARG A 396 -48.36 34.16 -28.94
N GLY A 397 -49.31 34.52 -28.06
CA GLY A 397 -50.71 34.76 -28.42
C GLY A 397 -51.55 33.50 -28.71
N LYS A 398 -50.97 32.30 -28.69
CA LYS A 398 -51.71 31.03 -28.83
C LYS A 398 -52.46 30.60 -27.55
N GLY A 399 -52.13 31.18 -26.39
CA GLY A 399 -52.80 30.89 -25.11
C GLY A 399 -54.28 31.29 -25.04
N ARG A 400 -54.77 32.13 -25.98
CA ARG A 400 -56.11 32.72 -25.88
C ARG A 400 -57.27 31.84 -26.35
N ARG A 401 -57.03 30.78 -27.15
CA ARG A 401 -58.12 29.92 -27.68
C ARG A 401 -58.15 28.50 -27.12
N ARG A 402 -57.04 27.95 -26.63
CA ARG A 402 -57.00 26.66 -25.89
C ARG A 402 -55.81 26.61 -24.93
N ALA A 403 -56.03 27.07 -23.70
CA ALA A 403 -55.00 27.19 -22.67
C ALA A 403 -54.22 25.88 -22.41
N TRP A 404 -54.88 24.72 -22.54
CA TRP A 404 -54.26 23.41 -22.34
C TRP A 404 -53.21 23.04 -23.40
N TYR A 405 -53.38 23.47 -24.66
CA TYR A 405 -52.36 23.27 -25.70
C TYR A 405 -51.13 24.15 -25.45
N ALA A 406 -51.34 25.38 -24.99
CA ALA A 406 -50.23 26.28 -24.63
C ALA A 406 -49.45 25.74 -23.42
N LEU A 407 -50.15 25.18 -22.43
CA LEU A 407 -49.55 24.47 -21.30
C LEU A 407 -48.72 23.26 -21.78
N ALA A 408 -49.30 22.41 -22.63
CA ALA A 408 -48.62 21.22 -23.16
C ALA A 408 -47.36 21.57 -23.98
N ILE A 409 -47.43 22.61 -24.82
CA ILE A 409 -46.27 23.08 -25.61
C ILE A 409 -45.19 23.68 -24.70
N GLY A 410 -45.58 24.50 -23.71
CA GLY A 410 -44.65 25.09 -22.75
C GLY A 410 -43.91 24.02 -21.94
N VAL A 411 -44.65 23.07 -21.37
CA VAL A 411 -44.09 21.94 -20.60
C VAL A 411 -43.20 21.06 -21.49
N ALA A 412 -43.65 20.69 -22.69
CA ALA A 412 -42.86 19.87 -23.61
C ALA A 412 -41.56 20.58 -24.03
N SER A 413 -41.60 21.89 -24.28
CA SER A 413 -40.40 22.67 -24.63
C SER A 413 -39.42 22.79 -23.46
N ALA A 414 -39.92 22.96 -22.23
CA ALA A 414 -39.09 23.01 -21.02
C ALA A 414 -38.43 21.65 -20.75
N ILE A 415 -39.15 20.53 -20.92
CA ILE A 415 -38.62 19.17 -20.80
C ILE A 415 -37.54 18.92 -21.84
N LEU A 416 -37.80 19.23 -23.11
CA LEU A 416 -36.82 19.09 -24.21
C LEU A 416 -35.54 19.87 -23.93
N MET A 417 -35.65 21.10 -23.42
CA MET A 417 -34.47 21.93 -23.16
C MET A 417 -33.70 21.46 -21.93
N THR A 418 -34.40 20.99 -20.89
CA THR A 418 -33.78 20.36 -19.72
C THR A 418 -33.02 19.09 -20.13
N LEU A 419 -33.62 18.24 -20.96
CA LEU A 419 -32.98 17.05 -21.52
C LEU A 419 -31.75 17.41 -22.36
N ALA A 420 -31.85 18.41 -23.23
CA ALA A 420 -30.73 18.86 -24.06
C ALA A 420 -29.55 19.37 -23.22
N TYR A 421 -29.83 20.10 -22.14
CA TYR A 421 -28.81 20.57 -21.20
C TYR A 421 -28.20 19.41 -20.38
N ALA A 422 -29.03 18.49 -19.89
CA ALA A 422 -28.60 17.33 -19.11
C ALA A 422 -27.67 16.41 -19.93
N VAL A 423 -27.97 16.19 -21.21
CA VAL A 423 -27.13 15.43 -22.17
C VAL A 423 -25.81 16.15 -22.50
N GLY A 424 -25.60 17.38 -21.99
CA GLY A 424 -24.35 18.11 -22.16
C GLY A 424 -24.19 18.74 -23.54
N ILE A 425 -25.31 19.03 -24.22
CA ILE A 425 -25.20 19.75 -25.50
C ILE A 425 -24.87 21.21 -25.19
N ASP A 426 -23.62 21.56 -25.49
CA ASP A 426 -22.91 22.77 -25.09
C ASP A 426 -23.35 24.04 -25.88
N TRP A 427 -24.66 24.31 -25.94
CA TRP A 427 -25.24 25.46 -26.64
C TRP A 427 -25.15 26.75 -25.81
N VAL A 428 -25.31 26.63 -24.48
CA VAL A 428 -25.41 27.78 -23.57
C VAL A 428 -24.08 28.50 -23.42
N SER A 429 -22.97 27.76 -23.37
CA SER A 429 -21.61 28.30 -23.36
C SER A 429 -21.21 28.98 -24.67
N ARG A 430 -21.78 28.52 -25.81
CA ARG A 430 -21.58 29.13 -27.12
C ARG A 430 -22.45 30.36 -27.37
N ALA A 431 -23.66 30.40 -26.83
CA ALA A 431 -24.60 31.51 -27.02
C ALA A 431 -24.41 32.66 -26.03
N LEU A 432 -23.83 32.41 -24.84
CA LEU A 432 -23.62 33.41 -23.80
C LEU A 432 -22.13 33.45 -23.41
N PRO A 433 -21.33 34.40 -23.94
CA PRO A 433 -19.88 34.49 -23.72
C PRO A 433 -19.45 34.83 -22.27
N SER A 434 -20.39 35.07 -21.35
CA SER A 434 -20.11 35.65 -20.04
C SER A 434 -20.09 34.58 -18.95
N ALA A 435 -18.91 34.29 -18.40
CA ALA A 435 -18.70 33.33 -17.29
C ALA A 435 -19.56 33.62 -16.04
N HIS A 436 -20.02 34.85 -15.85
CA HIS A 436 -20.88 35.26 -14.72
C HIS A 436 -22.34 34.84 -14.83
N LEU A 437 -22.84 34.45 -16.01
CA LEU A 437 -24.22 33.96 -16.17
C LEU A 437 -24.33 32.45 -15.87
N ALA A 438 -23.23 31.71 -15.94
CA ALA A 438 -23.19 30.28 -15.58
C ALA A 438 -23.43 30.04 -14.08
N THR A 439 -23.13 31.02 -13.22
CA THR A 439 -23.43 30.99 -11.78
C THR A 439 -24.91 31.25 -11.44
N SER A 440 -25.72 31.71 -12.39
CA SER A 440 -27.15 31.97 -12.19
C SER A 440 -27.99 31.09 -13.14
N GLY A 441 -27.79 29.77 -13.04
CA GLY A 441 -28.41 28.79 -13.93
C GLY A 441 -29.94 28.93 -14.04
N GLU A 442 -30.64 29.25 -12.93
CA GLU A 442 -32.09 29.39 -12.92
C GLU A 442 -32.60 30.50 -13.86
N ALA A 443 -31.95 31.66 -13.87
CA ALA A 443 -32.33 32.78 -14.71
C ALA A 443 -32.07 32.50 -16.20
N VAL A 444 -30.94 31.86 -16.50
CA VAL A 444 -30.57 31.46 -17.87
C VAL A 444 -31.59 30.46 -18.43
N ILE A 445 -32.00 29.46 -17.64
CA ILE A 445 -32.98 28.46 -18.07
C ILE A 445 -34.39 29.05 -18.19
N PHE A 446 -34.79 29.96 -17.30
CA PHE A 446 -36.04 30.70 -17.46
C PHE A 446 -36.10 31.43 -18.82
N VAL A 447 -35.02 32.16 -19.16
CA VAL A 447 -34.93 32.89 -20.43
C VAL A 447 -34.91 31.95 -21.63
N LEU A 448 -34.14 30.87 -21.57
CA LEU A 448 -34.10 29.86 -22.64
C LEU A 448 -35.46 29.18 -22.85
N GLY A 449 -36.16 28.84 -21.76
CA GLY A 449 -37.52 28.30 -21.82
C GLY A 449 -38.49 29.27 -22.47
N ALA A 450 -38.40 30.56 -22.13
CA ALA A 450 -39.21 31.60 -22.76
C ALA A 450 -38.91 31.74 -24.27
N ILE A 451 -37.64 31.77 -24.66
CA ILE A 451 -37.22 31.87 -26.07
C ILE A 451 -37.67 30.63 -26.87
N ALA A 452 -37.47 29.42 -26.32
CA ALA A 452 -37.89 28.17 -26.96
C ALA A 452 -39.40 28.14 -27.23
N ALA A 453 -40.21 28.59 -26.27
CA ALA A 453 -41.66 28.68 -26.43
C ALA A 453 -42.06 29.78 -27.43
N LEU A 454 -41.39 30.94 -27.40
CA LEU A 454 -41.66 32.09 -28.26
C LEU A 454 -41.33 31.81 -29.74
N LEU A 455 -40.15 31.30 -30.03
CA LEU A 455 -39.62 31.19 -31.40
C LEU A 455 -39.70 29.75 -31.95
N GLY A 456 -39.83 28.76 -31.07
CA GLY A 456 -39.75 27.34 -31.42
C GLY A 456 -38.33 26.79 -31.26
N VAL A 457 -38.22 25.51 -30.91
CA VAL A 457 -36.93 24.84 -30.60
C VAL A 457 -35.96 24.86 -31.80
N GLY A 458 -36.47 24.93 -33.03
CA GLY A 458 -35.66 24.98 -34.26
C GLY A 458 -34.82 26.25 -34.45
N VAL A 459 -35.06 27.32 -33.69
CA VAL A 459 -34.19 28.52 -33.68
C VAL A 459 -32.98 28.31 -32.76
N LEU A 460 -33.09 27.37 -31.83
CA LEU A 460 -32.06 27.04 -30.83
C LEU A 460 -31.25 25.79 -31.24
N LEU A 461 -31.71 25.06 -32.27
CA LEU A 461 -30.99 23.97 -32.91
C LEU A 461 -30.42 24.49 -34.24
N PRO A 462 -29.14 24.28 -34.57
CA PRO A 462 -28.61 24.63 -35.87
C PRO A 462 -29.27 23.73 -36.90
N ALA A 463 -29.50 24.30 -38.08
CA ALA A 463 -29.89 23.52 -39.25
C ALA A 463 -28.84 22.42 -39.45
N GLY A 464 -29.19 21.18 -39.12
CA GLY A 464 -28.41 20.02 -39.52
C GLY A 464 -28.31 20.08 -41.04
N GLY A 465 -27.08 20.11 -41.56
CA GLY A 465 -26.79 20.11 -42.98
C GLY A 465 -27.36 18.87 -43.64
N GLY A 466 -28.63 18.95 -44.03
CA GLY A 466 -29.26 18.05 -44.98
C GLY A 466 -28.87 18.52 -46.37
N GLY A 467 -27.72 18.06 -46.86
CA GLY A 467 -27.46 18.04 -48.29
C GLY A 467 -28.58 17.23 -48.94
N LYS A 468 -29.43 17.93 -49.70
CA LYS A 468 -30.24 17.32 -50.75
C LYS A 468 -29.59 17.72 -52.06
N ASP A 469 -29.07 16.73 -52.75
CA ASP A 469 -28.70 16.81 -54.15
C ASP A 469 -29.83 17.44 -54.97
N ALA A 470 -29.49 18.47 -55.73
CA ALA A 470 -30.01 18.82 -57.04
C ALA A 470 -29.04 19.79 -57.72
#